data_AF-X1PCV4-F1
#
_entry.id   AF-X1PCV4-F1
#
_cell.length_a   1.000
_cell.length_b   1.000
_cell.length_c   1.000
_cell.angle_alpha   90.00
_cell.angle_beta   90.00
_cell.angle_gamma   90.00
#
_symmetry.space_group_name_H-M   'P 1'
#
loop_
_entity.id
_entity.type
_entity.pdbx_description
1 polymer ?
#
loop_
_entity_poly.entity_id
_entity_poly.type
_entity_poly.pdbx_seq_one_letter_code
_entity_poly.pdbx_strand_id
1 'polypeptide(L)'
;MVGVVSKPDTERKLEILSADAQYDLACACGTSKDEHRKRSKGGRWIYPVTLPNGGKSVLFKTLISNVCTGDCRYCPLREKMDIRM
;
A
#
# COMPACT_ATOMS: atom_id res chain seq x y z
N MET A 1 -18.30 29.20 -2.41
CA MET A 1 -17.05 28.91 -1.68
C MET A 1 -16.04 28.39 -2.69
N VAL A 2 -14.96 29.14 -2.94
CA VAL A 2 -13.85 28.63 -3.76
C VAL A 2 -12.98 27.78 -2.83
N GLY A 3 -13.02 26.46 -3.02
CA GLY A 3 -12.12 25.56 -2.30
C GLY A 3 -10.69 25.76 -2.81
N VAL A 4 -9.80 26.25 -1.94
CA VAL A 4 -8.37 26.26 -2.24
C VAL A 4 -7.89 24.82 -2.16
N VAL A 5 -7.63 24.21 -3.32
CA VAL A 5 -6.96 22.91 -3.40
C VAL A 5 -5.45 23.17 -3.33
N SER A 6 -4.85 22.95 -2.17
CA SER A 6 -3.39 22.96 -2.03
C SER A 6 -2.82 21.59 -2.40
N LYS A 7 -1.72 21.59 -3.15
CA LYS A 7 -1.00 20.35 -3.48
C LYS A 7 -0.26 19.88 -2.22
N PRO A 8 -0.43 18.61 -1.78
CA PRO A 8 0.34 18.08 -0.66
C PRO A 8 1.83 18.07 -1.00
N ASP A 9 2.66 18.32 0.01
CA ASP A 9 4.11 18.12 -0.07
C ASP A 9 4.46 16.64 -0.29
N THR A 10 5.74 16.36 -0.53
CA THR A 10 6.21 15.02 -0.86
C THR A 10 5.99 14.02 0.27
N GLU A 11 6.18 14.42 1.53
CA GLU A 11 6.01 13.51 2.67
C GLU A 11 4.54 13.17 2.87
N ARG A 12 3.68 14.19 2.84
CA ARG A 12 2.24 14.01 2.96
C ARG A 12 1.67 13.17 1.82
N LYS A 13 2.18 13.35 0.61
CA LYS A 13 1.80 12.52 -0.54
C LYS A 13 2.21 11.07 -0.34
N LEU A 14 3.43 10.81 0.15
CA LEU A 14 3.88 9.46 0.47
C LEU A 14 3.03 8.81 1.56
N GLU A 15 2.63 9.55 2.59
CA GLU A 15 1.72 9.04 3.62
C GLU A 15 0.38 8.58 3.03
N ILE A 16 -0.25 9.44 2.22
CA ILE A 16 -1.52 9.13 1.57
C ILE A 16 -1.39 7.90 0.67
N LEU A 17 -0.39 7.89 -0.21
CA LEU A 17 -0.24 6.82 -1.20
C LEU A 17 0.28 5.50 -0.59
N SER A 18 0.97 5.54 0.54
CA SER A 18 1.48 4.33 1.23
C SER A 18 0.52 3.73 2.23
N ALA A 19 -0.58 4.39 2.57
CA ALA A 19 -1.58 3.85 3.50
C ALA A 19 -2.14 2.51 3.00
N ASP A 20 -2.52 2.44 1.72
CA ASP A 20 -3.14 1.25 1.12
C ASP A 20 -2.16 0.09 0.92
N ALA A 21 -0.86 0.38 0.83
CA ALA A 21 0.18 -0.64 0.66
C ALA A 21 0.25 -1.64 1.83
N GLN A 22 -0.38 -1.33 2.98
CA GLN A 22 -0.55 -2.28 4.08
C GLN A 22 -1.40 -3.52 3.71
N TYR A 23 -2.24 -3.39 2.70
CA TYR A 23 -3.11 -4.46 2.20
C TYR A 23 -2.50 -5.20 1.00
N ASP A 24 -1.32 -4.80 0.53
CA ASP A 24 -0.62 -5.53 -0.53
C ASP A 24 -0.19 -6.92 -0.01
N LEU A 25 -0.41 -7.93 -0.85
CA LEU A 25 -0.11 -9.33 -0.58
C LEU A 25 1.27 -9.74 -1.09
N ALA A 26 1.95 -8.88 -1.85
CA ALA A 26 3.34 -9.16 -2.24
C ALA A 26 4.20 -9.35 -0.97
N CYS A 27 4.98 -10.43 -0.98
CA CYS A 27 5.79 -10.88 0.15
C CYS A 27 5.03 -11.27 1.43
N ALA A 28 3.69 -11.40 1.40
CA ALA A 28 2.94 -11.94 2.53
C ALA A 28 3.26 -13.43 2.80
N CYS A 29 3.63 -14.17 1.75
CA CYS A 29 4.00 -15.59 1.82
C CYS A 29 5.52 -15.82 1.86
N GLY A 30 6.33 -14.81 2.17
CA GLY A 30 7.78 -14.95 2.30
C GLY A 30 8.16 -16.03 3.32
N THR A 31 9.12 -16.87 2.99
CA THR A 31 9.57 -17.98 3.84
C THR A 31 10.75 -17.59 4.73
N SER A 32 11.41 -16.47 4.43
CA SER A 32 12.50 -15.91 5.22
C SER A 32 12.02 -14.89 6.25
N LYS A 33 12.66 -14.87 7.42
CA LYS A 33 12.36 -13.96 8.54
C LYS A 33 12.42 -12.47 8.16
N ASP A 34 13.17 -12.14 7.11
CA ASP A 34 13.38 -10.77 6.63
C ASP A 34 12.56 -10.40 5.41
N GLU A 35 11.72 -11.31 4.92
CA GLU A 35 10.80 -11.08 3.80
C GLU A 35 9.40 -10.66 4.27
N HIS A 36 9.12 -10.81 5.58
CA HIS A 36 7.85 -10.40 6.14
C HIS A 36 7.68 -8.88 6.08
N ARG A 37 6.45 -8.46 5.80
CA ARG A 37 6.01 -7.06 5.79
C ARG A 37 6.30 -6.43 7.16
N LYS A 38 7.18 -5.42 7.18
CA LYS A 38 7.52 -4.64 8.37
C LYS A 38 7.17 -3.18 8.14
N ARG A 39 6.52 -2.56 9.12
CA ARG A 39 6.24 -1.11 9.11
C ARG A 39 7.57 -0.37 9.29
N SER A 40 7.81 0.66 8.46
CA SER A 40 9.03 1.47 8.59
C SER A 40 9.00 2.30 9.90
N LYS A 41 10.17 2.80 10.34
CA LYS A 41 10.26 3.67 11.53
C LYS A 41 9.34 4.90 11.46
N GLY A 42 9.10 5.41 10.26
CA GLY A 42 8.17 6.52 10.00
C GLY A 42 6.70 6.11 9.83
N GLY A 43 6.34 4.87 10.17
CA GLY A 43 4.96 4.39 10.12
C GLY A 43 4.41 4.08 8.72
N ARG A 44 5.24 4.17 7.68
CA ARG A 44 4.86 3.96 6.26
C ARG A 44 5.00 2.49 5.84
N TRP A 45 4.16 2.05 4.91
CA TRP A 45 4.14 0.68 4.38
C TRP A 45 4.90 0.57 3.06
N ILE A 46 6.22 0.68 3.17
CA ILE A 46 7.15 0.46 2.07
C ILE A 46 8.09 -0.65 2.55
N TYR A 47 8.06 -1.83 1.91
CA TYR A 47 8.69 -3.03 2.45
C TYR A 47 9.77 -3.59 1.52
N PRO A 48 10.77 -4.29 2.09
CA PRO A 48 11.78 -4.96 1.29
C PRO A 48 11.16 -6.14 0.54
N VAL A 49 11.59 -6.36 -0.70
CA VAL A 49 11.23 -7.51 -1.52
C VAL A 49 12.49 -8.24 -1.96
N THR A 50 12.45 -9.56 -1.90
CA THR A 50 13.53 -10.41 -2.44
C THR A 50 13.36 -10.52 -3.95
N LEU A 51 14.41 -10.21 -4.68
CA LEU A 51 14.49 -10.36 -6.13
C LEU A 51 14.88 -11.80 -6.50
N PRO A 52 14.60 -12.27 -7.73
CA PRO A 52 14.94 -13.63 -8.16
C PRO A 52 16.43 -14.00 -8.04
N ASN A 53 17.32 -13.00 -8.06
CA ASN A 53 18.76 -13.20 -7.88
C ASN A 53 19.21 -13.25 -6.41
N GLY A 54 18.28 -13.26 -5.45
CA GLY A 54 18.56 -13.23 -4.02
C GLY A 54 18.91 -11.84 -3.47
N GLY A 55 18.95 -10.80 -4.32
CA GLY A 55 19.09 -9.42 -3.89
C GLY A 55 17.83 -8.89 -3.21
N LYS A 56 17.94 -7.74 -2.52
CA LYS A 56 16.79 -7.05 -1.92
C LYS A 56 16.53 -5.72 -2.63
N SER A 57 15.27 -5.39 -2.83
CA SER A 57 14.81 -4.10 -3.32
C SER A 57 13.70 -3.56 -2.42
N VAL A 58 13.26 -2.33 -2.67
CA VAL A 58 12.15 -1.70 -1.96
C VAL A 58 10.97 -1.56 -2.92
N LEU A 59 9.81 -2.10 -2.55
CA LEU A 59 8.60 -2.01 -3.37
C LEU A 59 7.65 -0.97 -2.78
N PHE A 60 7.18 -0.09 -3.65
CA PHE A 60 6.10 0.85 -3.36
C PHE A 60 5.02 0.70 -4.43
N LYS A 61 3.90 0.08 -4.04
CA LYS A 61 2.73 -0.11 -4.90
C LYS A 61 1.63 0.84 -4.47
N THR A 62 1.00 1.51 -5.44
CA THR A 62 -0.16 2.36 -5.23
C THR A 62 -1.33 1.86 -6.07
N LEU A 63 -2.54 1.99 -5.55
CA LEU A 63 -3.75 1.55 -6.24
C LEU A 63 -4.17 2.61 -7.27
N ILE A 64 -4.27 2.21 -8.54
CA ILE A 64 -4.78 3.09 -9.60
C ILE A 64 -6.30 2.94 -9.75
N SER A 65 -6.85 1.75 -9.51
CA SER A 65 -8.28 1.47 -9.53
C SER A 65 -8.61 0.32 -8.59
N ASN A 66 -9.75 0.40 -7.90
CA ASN A 66 -10.29 -0.67 -7.08
C ASN A 66 -11.23 -1.62 -7.84
N VAL A 67 -11.47 -1.39 -9.14
CA VAL A 67 -12.21 -2.32 -10.00
C VAL A 67 -11.36 -3.58 -10.19
N CYS A 68 -11.78 -4.68 -9.56
CA CYS A 68 -11.05 -5.95 -9.55
C CYS A 68 -11.98 -7.10 -9.93
N THR A 69 -11.54 -7.95 -10.86
CA THR A 69 -12.32 -9.12 -11.33
C THR A 69 -12.61 -10.14 -10.23
N GLY A 70 -11.78 -10.19 -9.19
CA GLY A 70 -11.99 -11.08 -8.05
C GLY A 70 -13.16 -10.68 -7.14
N ASP A 71 -13.56 -9.40 -7.14
CA ASP A 71 -14.63 -8.82 -6.31
C ASP A 71 -14.70 -9.39 -4.87
N CYS A 72 -13.53 -9.67 -4.26
CA CYS A 72 -13.46 -10.42 -3.02
C CYS A 72 -14.14 -9.64 -1.88
N ARG A 73 -15.20 -10.19 -1.26
CA ARG A 73 -15.96 -9.49 -0.20
C ARG A 73 -15.12 -9.04 1.00
N TYR A 74 -14.02 -9.71 1.27
CA TYR A 74 -13.10 -9.39 2.36
C TYR A 74 -12.02 -8.38 1.96
N CYS A 75 -11.95 -7.95 0.70
CA CYS A 75 -10.91 -7.05 0.23
C CYS A 75 -11.18 -5.64 0.77
N PRO A 76 -10.23 -5.05 1.52
CA PRO A 76 -10.39 -3.72 2.09
C PRO A 76 -10.43 -2.61 1.03
N LEU A 77 -9.99 -2.90 -0.19
CA LEU A 77 -10.00 -1.98 -1.31
C LEU A 77 -11.26 -2.11 -2.17
N ARG A 78 -12.12 -3.13 -1.94
CA ARG A 78 -13.32 -3.39 -2.75
C ARG A 78 -14.29 -2.22 -2.66
N GLU A 79 -14.86 -1.86 -3.82
CA GLU A 79 -15.92 -0.87 -3.93
C GLU A 79 -17.01 -1.13 -2.87
N LYS A 80 -17.40 -0.09 -2.12
CA LYS A 80 -18.33 -0.13 -0.96
C LYS A 80 -17.77 -0.51 0.40
N MET A 81 -16.45 -0.42 0.62
CA MET A 81 -15.90 -0.02 1.94
C MET A 81 -16.08 1.50 2.17
N ASP A 82 -17.25 2.03 1.81
CA ASP A 82 -17.60 3.43 2.05
C ASP A 82 -17.72 3.63 3.55
N ILE A 83 -17.14 4.72 4.07
CA ILE A 83 -17.42 5.18 5.43
C ILE A 83 -18.93 5.48 5.46
N ARG A 84 -19.71 4.62 6.10
CA ARG A 84 -21.12 4.90 6.39
C ARG A 84 -21.17 6.03 7.40
N MET A 85 -22.05 7.01 7.15
CA MET A 85 -22.41 8.11 8.04
C MET A 85 -22.54 7.68 9.50
#